data_AF-A0AA38GMA4-F1
#
_entry.id   AF-A0AA38GMA4-F1
#
_cell.length_a   1.000
_cell.length_b   1.000
_cell.length_c   1.000
_cell.angle_alpha   90.00
_cell.angle_beta   90.00
_cell.angle_gamma   90.00
#
_symmetry.space_group_name_H-M   'P 1'
#
loop_
_entity.id
_entity.type
_entity.pdbx_description
1 polymer ?
#
loop_
_entity_poly.entity_id
_entity_poly.type
_entity_poly.pdbx_seq_one_letter_code
_entity_poly.pdbx_strand_id
1 'polypeptide(L)'
;MTVEYDGFTLDYSRQRETQETLEKLFKLAKVAHLKEKIYRMYNGEHIMSTENIVVLHVALRAAKDTVINCDGKNVVDDVWNVLDKINEFSERVWSGDWVGATGKLLKDVVSIGIGGSFLGPLFVHTTLQTDPEATKHAK
;
A
#
# COMPACT_ATOMS: atom_id res chain seq x y z
N MET A 1 28.38 2.40 -2.40
CA MET A 1 27.07 3.08 -2.27
C MET A 1 26.00 2.04 -2.03
N THR A 2 26.04 1.37 -0.89
CA THR A 2 25.03 0.38 -0.48
C THR A 2 24.35 0.89 0.77
N VAL A 3 23.06 0.61 0.93
CA VAL A 3 22.30 0.91 2.14
C VAL A 3 21.58 -0.36 2.55
N GLU A 4 21.69 -0.72 3.83
CA GLU A 4 20.93 -1.81 4.43
C GLU A 4 19.69 -1.24 5.11
N TYR A 5 18.54 -1.86 4.88
CA TYR A 5 17.29 -1.49 5.53
C TYR A 5 16.36 -2.70 5.62
N ASP A 6 15.92 -3.06 6.83
CA ASP A 6 14.99 -4.18 7.09
C ASP A 6 15.34 -5.49 6.37
N GLY A 7 16.62 -5.85 6.35
CA GLY A 7 17.11 -7.07 5.70
C GLY A 7 17.25 -6.99 4.18
N PHE A 8 17.04 -5.81 3.59
CA PHE A 8 17.28 -5.53 2.18
C PHE A 8 18.57 -4.72 1.98
N THR A 9 19.39 -5.17 1.02
CA THR A 9 20.51 -4.40 0.48
C THR A 9 20.07 -3.61 -0.74
N LEU A 10 20.13 -2.29 -0.67
CA LEU A 10 19.95 -1.40 -1.81
C LEU A 10 21.32 -1.00 -2.36
N ASP A 11 21.72 -1.58 -3.50
CA ASP A 11 23.04 -1.35 -4.12
C ASP A 11 22.98 -0.33 -5.27
N TYR A 12 23.46 0.88 -4.99
CA TYR A 12 23.56 1.98 -5.95
C TYR A 12 24.95 2.07 -6.62
N SER A 13 25.87 1.13 -6.35
CA SER A 13 27.27 1.21 -6.83
C SER A 13 27.42 1.16 -8.35
N ARG A 14 26.41 0.66 -9.07
CA ARG A 14 26.41 0.54 -10.54
C ARG A 14 25.68 1.68 -11.25
N GLN A 15 25.35 2.75 -10.53
CA GLN A 15 24.83 3.98 -11.12
C GLN A 15 25.99 4.82 -11.69
N ARG A 16 25.72 5.60 -12.76
CA ARG A 16 26.72 6.47 -13.39
C ARG A 16 26.91 7.77 -12.61
N GLU A 17 27.28 7.65 -11.35
CA GLU A 17 27.28 8.74 -10.39
C GLU A 17 28.60 8.80 -9.62
N THR A 18 28.97 10.01 -9.18
CA THR A 18 30.06 10.23 -8.22
C THR A 18 29.49 10.70 -6.89
N GLN A 19 30.32 10.71 -5.84
CA GLN A 19 29.96 11.30 -4.55
C GLN A 19 29.51 12.77 -4.71
N GLU A 20 30.21 13.54 -5.55
CA GLU A 20 29.85 14.93 -5.85
C GLU A 20 28.47 15.03 -6.52
N THR A 21 28.14 14.13 -7.45
CA THR A 21 26.82 14.16 -8.09
C THR A 21 25.70 13.83 -7.11
N LEU A 22 25.90 12.85 -6.21
CA LEU A 22 24.92 12.56 -5.15
C LEU A 22 24.68 13.77 -4.24
N GLU A 23 25.73 14.47 -3.85
CA GLU A 23 25.61 15.69 -3.05
C GLU A 23 24.80 16.77 -3.77
N LYS A 24 25.01 16.93 -5.08
CA LYS A 24 24.20 17.83 -5.93
C LYS A 24 22.75 17.37 -6.02
N LEU A 25 22.47 16.07 -6.15
CA LEU A 25 21.11 15.52 -6.16
C LEU A 25 20.39 15.75 -4.82
N PHE A 26 21.07 15.55 -3.68
CA PHE A 26 20.50 15.86 -2.37
C PHE A 26 20.29 17.36 -2.18
N LYS A 27 21.18 18.21 -2.69
CA LYS A 27 20.99 19.66 -2.70
C LYS A 27 19.77 20.05 -3.55
N LEU A 28 19.59 19.43 -4.72
CA LEU A 28 18.42 19.63 -5.56
C LEU A 28 17.13 19.23 -4.82
N ALA A 29 17.11 18.08 -4.14
CA ALA A 29 15.96 17.64 -3.36
C ALA A 29 15.59 18.64 -2.24
N LYS A 30 16.59 19.25 -1.60
CA LYS A 30 16.39 20.32 -0.61
C LYS A 30 15.79 21.58 -1.24
N VAL A 31 16.36 22.06 -2.34
CA VAL A 31 15.85 23.26 -3.05
C VAL A 31 14.44 23.01 -3.62
N ALA A 32 14.13 21.78 -4.01
CA ALA A 32 12.80 21.38 -4.47
C ALA A 32 11.79 21.19 -3.33
N HIS A 33 12.18 21.39 -2.07
CA HIS A 33 11.37 21.21 -0.87
C HIS A 33 10.71 19.82 -0.79
N LEU A 34 11.48 18.77 -1.12
CA LEU A 34 10.96 17.41 -1.19
C LEU A 34 10.42 16.91 0.16
N LYS A 35 11.13 17.19 1.26
CA LYS A 35 10.71 16.75 2.60
C LYS A 35 9.41 17.42 3.02
N GLU A 36 9.27 18.71 2.73
CA GLU A 36 8.09 19.50 3.00
C GLU A 36 6.91 18.96 2.18
N LYS A 37 7.09 18.66 0.89
CA LYS A 37 6.04 18.04 0.06
C LYS A 37 5.60 16.66 0.59
N ILE A 38 6.54 15.85 1.05
CA ILE A 38 6.23 14.57 1.71
C ILE A 38 5.41 14.83 2.98
N TYR A 39 5.83 15.77 3.83
CA TYR A 39 5.10 16.12 5.05
C TYR A 39 3.67 16.60 4.78
N ARG A 40 3.48 17.46 3.77
CA ARG A 40 2.16 17.92 3.32
C ARG A 40 1.26 16.76 2.90
N MET A 41 1.81 15.77 2.18
CA MET A 41 1.08 14.53 1.84
C MET A 41 0.65 13.77 3.09
N TYR A 42 1.58 13.53 4.03
CA TYR A 42 1.30 12.77 5.26
C TYR A 42 0.29 13.46 6.18
N ASN A 43 0.21 14.80 6.16
CA ASN A 43 -0.77 15.57 6.93
C ASN A 43 -2.14 15.70 6.27
N GLY A 44 -2.35 15.07 5.11
CA GLY A 44 -3.62 15.15 4.42
C GLY A 44 -3.92 16.51 3.79
N GLU A 45 -2.90 17.26 3.36
CA GLU A 45 -3.13 18.49 2.60
C GLU A 45 -3.59 18.18 1.16
N HIS A 46 -4.33 19.11 0.56
CA HIS A 46 -4.78 19.05 -0.82
C HIS A 46 -3.59 19.32 -1.77
N ILE A 47 -2.73 18.32 -1.96
CA ILE A 47 -1.51 18.45 -2.78
C ILE A 47 -1.76 18.19 -4.26
N MET A 48 -2.86 17.52 -4.63
CA MET A 48 -3.23 17.30 -6.03
C MET A 48 -4.01 18.51 -6.54
N SER A 49 -3.26 19.55 -6.93
CA SER A 49 -3.80 20.89 -7.16
C SER A 49 -4.83 21.01 -8.29
N THR A 50 -4.76 20.15 -9.32
CA THR A 50 -5.69 20.21 -10.47
C THR A 50 -7.09 19.76 -10.09
N GLU A 51 -7.20 18.80 -9.19
CA GLU A 51 -8.48 18.25 -8.70
C GLU A 51 -8.83 18.76 -7.31
N ASN A 52 -7.89 19.48 -6.67
CA ASN A 52 -7.97 19.93 -5.29
C ASN A 52 -8.33 18.79 -4.34
N ILE A 53 -7.55 17.70 -4.37
CA ILE A 53 -7.77 16.53 -3.51
C ILE A 53 -6.52 16.16 -2.70
N VAL A 54 -6.79 15.43 -1.62
CA VAL A 54 -5.81 14.87 -0.70
C VAL A 54 -5.30 13.53 -1.23
N VAL A 55 -4.02 13.22 -0.97
CA VAL A 55 -3.38 11.96 -1.39
C VAL A 55 -2.91 11.17 -0.15
N LEU A 56 -3.71 10.19 0.29
CA LEU A 56 -3.52 9.50 1.57
C LEU A 56 -3.47 7.97 1.48
N HIS A 57 -2.87 7.41 0.41
CA HIS A 57 -2.65 5.96 0.31
C HIS A 57 -1.85 5.39 1.49
N VAL A 58 -1.04 6.21 2.18
CA VAL A 58 -0.31 5.81 3.39
C VAL A 58 -1.23 5.48 4.57
N ALA A 59 -2.43 6.07 4.63
CA ALA A 59 -3.41 5.80 5.68
C ALA A 59 -3.99 4.38 5.58
N LEU A 60 -4.04 3.80 4.37
CA LEU A 60 -4.57 2.45 4.12
C LEU A 60 -3.76 1.32 4.79
N ARG A 61 -2.55 1.63 5.26
CA ARG A 61 -1.60 0.70 5.90
C ARG A 61 -1.09 1.19 7.25
N ALA A 62 -1.71 2.22 7.80
CA ALA A 62 -1.36 2.76 9.12
C ALA A 62 -1.85 1.83 10.23
N ALA A 63 -1.16 1.83 11.37
CA ALA A 63 -1.60 1.09 12.54
C ALA A 63 -2.95 1.64 13.05
N LYS A 64 -3.75 0.79 13.73
CA LYS A 64 -5.12 1.12 14.15
C LYS A 64 -5.22 2.32 15.10
N ASP A 65 -4.15 2.57 15.85
CA ASP A 65 -3.99 3.66 16.81
C ASP A 65 -3.38 4.94 16.19
N THR A 66 -3.02 4.91 14.91
CA THR A 66 -2.48 6.08 14.21
C THR A 66 -3.59 7.09 13.92
N VAL A 67 -3.27 8.38 14.03
CA VAL A 67 -4.17 9.48 13.64
C VAL A 67 -3.65 10.13 12.37
N ILE A 68 -4.44 10.06 11.30
CA ILE A 68 -4.21 10.79 10.05
C ILE A 68 -5.49 11.52 9.71
N ASN A 69 -5.44 12.85 9.71
CA ASN A 69 -6.61 13.67 9.48
C ASN A 69 -6.75 14.04 8.00
N CYS A 70 -7.97 13.95 7.49
CA CYS A 70 -8.41 14.54 6.22
C CYS A 70 -9.62 15.42 6.53
N ASP A 71 -9.56 16.71 6.21
CA ASP A 71 -10.64 17.67 6.47
C ASP A 71 -11.18 17.64 7.91
N GLY A 72 -10.27 17.49 8.88
CA GLY A 72 -10.61 17.46 10.31
C GLY A 72 -11.18 16.14 10.84
N LYS A 73 -11.24 15.09 10.00
CA LYS A 73 -11.66 13.74 10.41
C LYS A 73 -10.48 12.76 10.37
N ASN A 74 -10.32 11.95 11.42
CA ASN A 74 -9.39 10.83 11.38
C ASN A 74 -9.87 9.78 10.38
N VAL A 75 -9.12 9.54 9.31
CA VAL A 75 -9.51 8.58 8.26
C VAL A 75 -9.08 7.15 8.59
N VAL A 76 -8.19 6.96 9.56
CA VAL A 76 -7.69 5.63 9.95
C VAL A 76 -8.82 4.76 10.51
N ASP A 77 -9.77 5.35 11.24
CA ASP A 77 -10.94 4.64 11.76
C ASP A 77 -11.83 4.08 10.63
N ASP A 78 -12.07 4.89 9.59
CA ASP A 78 -12.83 4.44 8.40
C ASP A 78 -12.10 3.32 7.65
N VAL A 79 -10.77 3.42 7.53
CA VAL A 79 -9.93 2.39 6.92
C VAL A 79 -10.08 1.06 7.68
N TRP A 80 -9.90 1.07 9.00
CA TRP A 80 -10.00 -0.15 9.80
C TRP A 80 -11.41 -0.73 9.83
N ASN A 81 -12.46 0.11 9.78
CA ASN A 81 -13.82 -0.38 9.62
C ASN A 81 -14.01 -1.19 8.33
N VAL A 82 -13.31 -0.84 7.25
CA VAL A 82 -13.34 -1.60 5.99
C VAL A 82 -12.43 -2.83 6.05
N LEU A 83 -11.23 -2.71 6.64
CA LEU A 83 -10.33 -3.84 6.82
C LEU A 83 -10.95 -4.94 7.70
N ASP A 84 -11.64 -4.57 8.78
CA ASP A 84 -12.34 -5.50 9.67
C ASP A 84 -13.46 -6.24 8.91
N LYS A 85 -14.21 -5.53 8.04
CA LYS A 85 -15.23 -6.15 7.16
C LYS A 85 -14.63 -7.07 6.10
N ILE A 86 -13.49 -6.70 5.50
CA ILE A 86 -12.77 -7.55 4.56
C ILE A 86 -12.34 -8.84 5.25
N ASN A 87 -11.77 -8.73 6.45
CA ASN A 87 -11.33 -9.87 7.25
C ASN A 87 -12.51 -10.80 7.60
N GLU A 88 -13.61 -10.26 8.12
CA GLU A 88 -14.81 -11.06 8.42
C GLU A 88 -15.34 -11.78 7.18
N PHE A 89 -15.44 -11.08 6.05
CA PHE A 89 -15.92 -11.67 4.81
C PHE A 89 -14.99 -12.77 4.29
N SER A 90 -13.68 -12.52 4.26
CA SER A 90 -12.72 -13.52 3.80
C SER A 90 -12.75 -14.76 4.68
N GLU A 91 -12.76 -14.61 6.01
CA GLU A 91 -12.84 -15.74 6.96
C GLU A 91 -14.09 -16.60 6.75
N ARG A 92 -15.24 -15.97 6.48
CA ARG A 92 -16.48 -16.71 6.17
C ARG A 92 -16.42 -17.46 4.85
N VAL A 93 -15.74 -16.92 3.85
CA VAL A 93 -15.51 -17.61 2.57
C VAL A 93 -14.56 -18.80 2.78
N TRP A 94 -13.46 -18.60 3.52
CA TRP A 94 -12.45 -19.63 3.77
C TRP A 94 -12.95 -20.78 4.65
N SER A 95 -13.68 -20.47 5.72
CA SER A 95 -14.29 -21.47 6.62
C SER A 95 -15.39 -22.29 5.94
N GLY A 96 -15.94 -21.79 4.83
CA GLY A 96 -17.07 -22.41 4.14
C GLY A 96 -18.45 -22.05 4.70
N ASP A 97 -18.50 -21.14 5.68
CA ASP A 97 -19.75 -20.56 6.20
C ASP A 97 -20.48 -19.72 5.13
N TRP A 98 -19.75 -19.22 4.14
CA TRP A 98 -20.29 -18.52 2.99
C TRP A 98 -20.38 -19.44 1.77
N VAL A 99 -21.58 -19.96 1.51
CA VAL A 99 -21.86 -20.84 0.37
C VAL A 99 -22.52 -20.10 -0.79
N GLY A 100 -22.33 -20.61 -2.00
CA GLY A 100 -23.04 -20.12 -3.18
C GLY A 100 -24.53 -20.50 -3.16
N ALA A 101 -25.29 -20.00 -4.14
CA ALA A 101 -26.73 -20.23 -4.25
C ALA A 101 -27.17 -21.72 -4.28
N THR A 102 -26.24 -22.63 -4.56
CA THR A 102 -26.48 -24.09 -4.57
C THR A 102 -26.10 -24.79 -3.26
N GLY A 103 -25.70 -24.04 -2.23
CA GLY A 103 -25.18 -24.57 -0.98
C GLY A 103 -23.75 -25.12 -1.07
N LYS A 104 -23.08 -24.95 -2.21
CA LYS A 104 -21.70 -25.40 -2.42
C LYS A 104 -20.70 -24.30 -2.05
N LEU A 105 -19.52 -24.72 -1.58
CA LEU A 105 -18.38 -23.84 -1.32
C LEU A 105 -17.95 -23.09 -2.59
N LEU A 106 -17.52 -21.84 -2.40
CA LEU A 106 -16.89 -21.05 -3.46
C LEU A 106 -15.47 -21.60 -3.72
N LYS A 107 -15.09 -21.70 -4.99
CA LYS A 107 -13.79 -22.25 -5.41
C LYS A 107 -12.95 -21.26 -6.21
N ASP A 108 -13.62 -20.39 -6.93
CA ASP A 108 -13.00 -19.48 -7.87
C ASP A 108 -13.48 -18.06 -7.59
N VAL A 109 -12.56 -17.09 -7.73
CA VAL A 109 -12.84 -15.66 -7.60
C VAL A 109 -12.53 -15.00 -8.94
N VAL A 110 -13.54 -14.33 -9.51
CA VAL A 110 -13.36 -13.53 -10.72
C VAL A 110 -13.28 -12.06 -10.34
N SER A 111 -12.08 -11.48 -10.45
CA SER A 111 -11.88 -10.04 -10.26
C SER A 111 -12.09 -9.30 -11.58
N ILE A 112 -13.03 -8.35 -11.61
CA ILE A 112 -13.36 -7.55 -12.78
C ILE A 112 -12.88 -6.12 -12.54
N GLY A 113 -11.81 -5.71 -13.24
CA GLY A 113 -11.23 -4.38 -13.10
C GLY A 113 -10.23 -4.07 -14.20
N ILE A 114 -9.92 -2.78 -14.38
CA ILE A 114 -8.91 -2.28 -15.32
C ILE A 114 -7.91 -1.38 -14.60
N GLY A 115 -6.70 -1.25 -15.14
CA GLY A 115 -5.67 -0.36 -14.61
C GLY A 115 -5.34 -0.65 -13.13
N GLY A 116 -5.38 0.39 -12.28
CA GLY A 116 -5.04 0.29 -10.87
C GLY A 116 -5.88 -0.72 -10.08
N SER A 117 -7.14 -0.94 -10.48
CA SER A 117 -8.05 -1.89 -9.82
C SER A 117 -7.69 -3.36 -10.07
N PHE A 118 -6.77 -3.65 -11.01
CA PHE A 118 -6.38 -5.02 -11.36
C PHE A 118 -4.88 -5.27 -11.24
N LEU A 119 -4.03 -4.33 -11.67
CA LEU A 119 -2.58 -4.55 -11.76
C LEU A 119 -1.93 -4.83 -10.39
N GLY A 120 -2.31 -4.08 -9.35
CA GLY A 120 -1.82 -4.30 -7.98
C GLY A 120 -2.26 -5.66 -7.41
N PRO A 121 -3.56 -5.99 -7.42
CA PRO A 121 -4.04 -7.31 -7.02
C PRO A 121 -3.40 -8.47 -7.78
N LEU A 122 -3.24 -8.36 -9.10
CA LEU A 122 -2.60 -9.39 -9.92
C LEU A 122 -1.14 -9.60 -9.50
N PHE A 123 -0.38 -8.52 -9.31
CA PHE A 123 1.02 -8.59 -8.87
C PHE A 123 1.14 -9.31 -7.53
N VAL A 124 0.38 -8.87 -6.52
CA VAL A 124 0.45 -9.45 -5.17
C VAL A 124 0.01 -10.91 -5.16
N HIS A 125 -1.11 -11.23 -5.82
CA HIS A 125 -1.58 -12.61 -5.95
C HIS A 125 -0.53 -13.51 -6.63
N THR A 126 0.02 -13.06 -7.75
CA THR A 126 1.00 -13.84 -8.53
C THR A 126 2.29 -14.07 -7.73
N THR A 127 2.74 -13.09 -6.95
CA THR A 127 3.95 -13.22 -6.12
C THR A 127 3.72 -14.13 -4.91
N LEU A 128 2.58 -14.02 -4.23
CA LEU A 128 2.31 -14.74 -2.99
C LEU A 128 1.75 -16.15 -3.19
N GLN A 129 1.23 -16.51 -4.36
CA GLN A 129 0.66 -17.84 -4.60
C GLN A 129 1.66 -19.00 -4.39
N THR A 130 2.97 -18.73 -4.48
CA THR A 130 4.02 -19.72 -4.23
C THR A 130 4.81 -19.45 -2.94
N ASP A 131 4.43 -18.43 -2.18
CA ASP A 131 5.08 -18.14 -0.90
C ASP A 131 4.69 -19.21 0.14
N PRO A 132 5.65 -19.85 0.83
CA PRO A 132 5.34 -20.95 1.75
C PRO A 132 4.44 -20.54 2.93
N GLU A 133 4.63 -19.34 3.48
CA GLU A 133 3.82 -18.85 4.60
C GLU A 133 2.41 -18.48 4.11
N ALA A 134 2.29 -17.76 3.00
CA ALA A 134 1.00 -17.47 2.38
C ALA A 134 0.24 -18.74 2.02
N THR A 135 0.93 -19.75 1.48
CA THR A 135 0.33 -21.06 1.13
C THR A 135 -0.18 -21.80 2.36
N LYS A 136 0.48 -21.67 3.51
CA LYS A 136 0.04 -22.26 4.77
C LYS A 136 -1.24 -21.60 5.30
N HIS A 137 -1.36 -20.29 5.12
CA HIS A 137 -2.55 -19.53 5.50
C HIS A 137 -3.70 -19.63 4.48
N ALA A 138 -3.42 -20.11 3.27
CA ALA A 138 -4.40 -20.34 2.21
C ALA A 138 -4.99 -21.78 2.19
N LYS A 139 -4.79 -22.57 3.25
CA LYS A 139 -5.33 -23.92 3.43
C LYS A 139 -6.19 -24.00 4.67
#